data_AF-A0A0F4VIF5-F1
#
_entry.id   AF-A0A0F4VIF5-F1
#
_cell.length_a   1.000
_cell.length_b   1.000
_cell.length_c   1.000
_cell.angle_alpha   90.00
_cell.angle_beta   90.00
_cell.angle_gamma   90.00
#
_symmetry.space_group_name_H-M   'P 1'
#
loop_
_entity.id
_entity.type
_entity.pdbx_description
1 polymer ?
#
loop_
_entity_poly.entity_id
_entity_poly.type
_entity_poly.pdbx_seq_one_letter_code
_entity_poly.pdbx_strand_id
1 'polypeptide(L)'
;MNKMLSKIDFIITSFIAWVIAWAIPLSYTGRSYIANYNYDKYMAFGLWILIPFCLLSSYCSCRILTNTKVEEYIQERWHELKHPIFVILLCFFLVYIISLTGRLMYKLYYAESAIGGFINLAKLFLANTFLSTLYMQFYKTFKNKEIS
;
A
#
# COMPACT_ATOMS: atom_id res chain seq x y z
N MET A 1 -11.27 25.82 -6.78
CA MET A 1 -12.40 24.91 -6.53
C MET A 1 -11.97 23.51 -6.98
N ASN A 2 -11.26 22.78 -6.12
CA ASN A 2 -10.67 21.48 -6.45
C ASN A 2 -11.80 20.45 -6.58
N LYS A 3 -12.19 20.15 -7.82
CA LYS A 3 -13.07 19.02 -8.16
C LYS A 3 -12.56 17.80 -7.39
N MET A 4 -13.46 17.22 -6.59
CA MET A 4 -13.29 15.96 -5.87
C MET A 4 -12.24 15.07 -6.52
N LEU A 5 -11.19 14.70 -5.80
CA LEU A 5 -10.58 13.41 -6.09
C LEU A 5 -11.69 12.39 -6.12
N SER A 6 -11.85 11.73 -7.26
CA SER A 6 -12.95 10.80 -7.42
C SER A 6 -12.72 9.65 -6.45
N LYS A 7 -13.79 9.13 -5.83
CA LYS A 7 -13.71 7.91 -5.01
C LYS A 7 -13.03 6.76 -5.79
N ILE A 8 -13.12 6.81 -7.12
CA ILE A 8 -12.48 5.89 -8.06
C ILE A 8 -10.95 5.99 -7.99
N ASP A 9 -10.37 7.20 -7.94
CA ASP A 9 -8.92 7.38 -7.81
C ASP A 9 -8.40 6.67 -6.55
N PHE A 10 -9.11 6.78 -5.42
CA PHE A 10 -8.74 6.10 -4.16
C PHE A 10 -8.78 4.58 -4.28
N ILE A 11 -9.80 4.05 -4.94
CA ILE A 11 -9.94 2.60 -5.15
C ILE A 11 -8.80 2.11 -6.05
N ILE A 12 -8.49 2.82 -7.13
CA ILE A 12 -7.42 2.44 -8.07
C ILE A 12 -6.06 2.47 -7.37
N THR A 13 -5.74 3.56 -6.65
CA THR A 13 -4.45 3.68 -5.95
C THR A 13 -4.29 2.63 -4.86
N SER A 14 -5.37 2.32 -4.14
CA SER A 14 -5.35 1.25 -3.14
C SER A 14 -5.19 -0.11 -3.80
N PHE A 15 -5.88 -0.36 -4.91
CA PHE A 15 -5.76 -1.59 -5.68
C PHE A 15 -4.32 -1.81 -6.13
N ILE A 16 -3.64 -0.78 -6.64
CA ILE A 16 -2.22 -0.85 -7.03
C ILE A 16 -1.34 -1.24 -5.84
N ALA A 17 -1.50 -0.60 -4.67
CA ALA A 17 -0.71 -0.92 -3.49
C ALA A 17 -0.87 -2.38 -3.04
N TRP A 18 -2.11 -2.87 -3.06
CA TRP A 18 -2.43 -4.25 -2.70
C TRP A 18 -1.94 -5.27 -3.75
N VAL A 19 -2.03 -4.96 -5.04
CA VAL A 19 -1.48 -5.80 -6.12
C VAL A 19 0.03 -5.90 -6.02
N ILE A 20 0.74 -4.80 -5.72
CA ILE A 20 2.20 -4.83 -5.51
C ILE A 20 2.54 -5.77 -4.35
N ALA A 21 1.88 -5.61 -3.20
CA ALA A 21 2.11 -6.46 -2.03
C ALA A 21 1.86 -7.96 -2.32
N TRP A 22 0.84 -8.26 -3.14
CA TRP A 22 0.50 -9.61 -3.59
C TRP A 22 1.46 -10.19 -4.64
N ALA A 23 1.98 -9.36 -5.54
CA ALA A 23 2.87 -9.81 -6.60
C ALA A 23 4.29 -10.09 -6.11
N ILE A 24 4.76 -9.40 -5.06
CA ILE A 24 6.13 -9.56 -4.55
C ILE A 24 6.44 -11.02 -4.15
N PRO A 25 5.57 -11.74 -3.42
CA PRO A 25 5.84 -13.13 -3.10
C PRO A 25 6.02 -14.06 -4.30
N LEU A 26 5.45 -13.71 -5.46
CA LEU A 26 5.60 -14.47 -6.71
C LEU A 26 7.01 -14.36 -7.29
N SER A 27 7.77 -13.32 -6.93
CA SER A 27 9.14 -13.13 -7.42
C SER A 27 10.21 -13.79 -6.55
N TYR A 28 9.85 -14.36 -5.39
CA TYR A 28 10.77 -15.16 -4.58
C TYR A 28 11.06 -16.51 -5.27
N THR A 29 12.07 -16.54 -6.15
CA THR A 29 12.48 -17.71 -6.94
C THR A 29 13.40 -18.70 -6.19
N GLY A 30 13.49 -18.62 -4.86
CA GLY A 30 14.39 -19.45 -4.07
C GLY A 30 13.92 -20.91 -3.93
N ARG A 31 14.80 -21.87 -4.26
CA ARG A 31 14.58 -23.34 -4.20
C ARG A 31 13.95 -23.87 -2.90
N SER A 32 14.06 -23.15 -1.78
CA SER A 32 13.45 -23.52 -0.49
C SER A 32 12.02 -23.01 -0.29
N TYR A 33 11.63 -21.94 -1.01
CA TYR A 33 10.30 -21.31 -0.93
C TYR A 33 9.31 -21.90 -1.95
N ILE A 34 9.82 -22.51 -3.03
CA ILE A 34 9.04 -23.08 -4.14
C ILE A 34 8.54 -24.50 -3.85
N ALA A 35 9.21 -25.26 -2.98
CA ALA A 35 8.95 -26.70 -2.82
C ALA A 35 7.53 -27.06 -2.33
N ASN A 36 6.77 -26.11 -1.77
CA ASN A 36 5.38 -26.28 -1.35
C ASN A 36 4.43 -25.18 -1.90
N TYR A 37 4.89 -24.39 -2.89
CA TYR A 37 4.13 -23.27 -3.40
C TYR A 37 3.08 -23.73 -4.41
N ASN A 38 1.89 -24.05 -3.93
CA ASN A 38 0.75 -24.29 -4.81
C ASN A 38 0.28 -22.93 -5.38
N TYR A 39 0.77 -22.61 -6.57
CA TYR A 39 0.53 -21.34 -7.27
C TYR A 39 -0.96 -21.02 -7.36
N ASP A 40 -1.79 -21.99 -7.73
CA ASP A 40 -3.24 -21.80 -7.86
C ASP A 40 -3.90 -21.45 -6.53
N LYS A 41 -3.49 -22.11 -5.44
CA LYS A 41 -3.98 -21.79 -4.09
C LYS A 41 -3.54 -20.40 -3.64
N TYR A 42 -2.32 -19.97 -3.98
CA TYR A 42 -1.83 -18.64 -3.66
C TYR A 42 -2.55 -17.54 -4.46
N MET A 43 -2.79 -17.78 -5.75
CA MET A 43 -3.55 -16.89 -6.61
C MET A 43 -4.98 -16.70 -6.08
N ALA A 44 -5.65 -17.80 -5.72
CA ALA A 44 -6.97 -17.74 -5.10
C ALA A 44 -6.94 -16.98 -3.77
N PHE A 45 -6.03 -17.33 -2.85
CA PHE A 45 -5.86 -16.65 -1.57
C PHE A 45 -5.66 -15.14 -1.73
N GLY A 46 -4.81 -14.74 -2.68
CA GLY A 46 -4.59 -13.34 -3.03
C GLY A 46 -5.87 -12.64 -3.40
N LEU A 47 -6.63 -13.19 -4.35
CA LEU A 47 -7.90 -12.60 -4.79
C LEU A 47 -8.93 -12.47 -3.65
N TRP A 48 -9.03 -13.47 -2.76
CA TRP A 48 -9.94 -13.46 -1.62
C TRP A 48 -9.64 -12.36 -0.60
N ILE A 49 -8.36 -12.06 -0.35
CA ILE A 49 -7.94 -11.01 0.59
C ILE A 49 -7.93 -9.64 -0.09
N LEU A 50 -7.52 -9.59 -1.35
CA LEU A 50 -7.26 -8.35 -2.07
C LEU A 50 -8.53 -7.51 -2.18
N ILE A 51 -9.67 -8.10 -2.54
CA ILE A 51 -10.92 -7.34 -2.72
C ILE A 51 -11.43 -6.67 -1.43
N PRO A 52 -11.70 -7.40 -0.32
CA PRO A 52 -12.25 -6.77 0.89
C PRO A 52 -11.27 -5.81 1.55
N PHE A 53 -9.98 -6.16 1.61
CA PHE A 53 -9.00 -5.32 2.28
C PHE A 53 -8.53 -4.14 1.42
N CYS A 54 -8.56 -4.24 0.09
CA CYS A 54 -8.36 -3.08 -0.79
C CYS A 54 -9.47 -2.05 -0.59
N LEU A 55 -10.73 -2.48 -0.57
CA LEU A 55 -11.86 -1.56 -0.36
C LEU A 55 -11.82 -0.91 1.02
N LEU A 56 -11.51 -1.69 2.06
CA LEU A 56 -11.34 -1.16 3.42
C LEU A 56 -10.16 -0.18 3.50
N SER A 57 -9.04 -0.51 2.85
CA SER A 57 -7.83 0.32 2.82
C SER A 57 -8.08 1.63 2.06
N SER A 58 -8.84 1.57 0.96
CA SER A 58 -9.30 2.73 0.21
C SER A 58 -10.19 3.63 1.07
N TYR A 59 -11.15 3.04 1.81
CA TYR A 59 -12.01 3.80 2.72
C TYR A 59 -11.21 4.50 3.83
N CYS A 60 -10.28 3.78 4.47
CA CYS A 60 -9.42 4.35 5.51
C CYS A 60 -8.49 5.44 4.96
N SER A 61 -7.85 5.20 3.81
CA SER A 61 -6.99 6.20 3.15
C SER A 61 -7.77 7.46 2.77
N CYS A 62 -9.00 7.29 2.28
CA CYS A 62 -9.89 8.41 2.01
C CYS A 62 -10.18 9.21 3.27
N ARG A 63 -10.56 8.54 4.38
CA ARG A 63 -10.85 9.19 5.66
C ARG A 63 -9.65 9.96 6.22
N ILE A 64 -8.45 9.38 6.16
CA ILE A 64 -7.20 10.02 6.60
C ILE A 64 -6.94 11.29 5.79
N LEU A 65 -7.06 11.20 4.46
CA LEU A 65 -6.76 12.33 3.57
C LEU A 65 -7.84 13.41 3.53
N THR A 66 -9.07 13.10 3.91
CA THR A 66 -10.15 14.09 4.05
C THR A 66 -10.20 14.74 5.45
N ASN A 67 -9.32 14.33 6.36
CA ASN A 67 -9.27 14.93 7.70
C ASN A 67 -8.52 16.26 7.63
N THR A 68 -9.18 17.35 8.01
CA THR A 68 -8.67 18.73 7.91
C THR A 68 -7.32 18.91 8.60
N LYS A 69 -7.12 18.31 9.78
CA LYS A 69 -5.84 18.39 10.51
C LYS A 69 -4.67 17.74 9.76
N VAL A 70 -4.95 16.64 9.05
CA VAL A 70 -3.94 15.92 8.28
C VAL A 70 -3.62 16.69 7.00
N GLU A 71 -4.65 17.27 6.37
CA GLU A 71 -4.47 18.11 5.19
C GLU A 71 -3.63 19.35 5.49
N GLU A 72 -3.93 20.07 6.57
CA GLU A 72 -3.15 21.22 7.05
C GLU A 72 -1.70 20.84 7.32
N TYR A 73 -1.46 19.75 8.07
CA TYR A 73 -0.11 19.28 8.38
C TYR A 73 0.71 18.93 7.12
N ILE A 74 0.09 18.25 6.15
CA ILE A 74 0.75 17.89 4.90
C ILE A 74 1.10 19.15 4.10
N GLN A 75 0.20 20.13 4.02
CA GLN A 75 0.46 21.39 3.33
C GLN A 75 1.61 22.17 3.99
N GLU A 76 1.63 22.24 5.32
CA GLU A 76 2.70 22.89 6.08
C GLU A 76 4.05 22.23 5.84
N ARG A 77 4.13 20.90 5.85
CA ARG A 77 5.39 20.15 5.68
C ARG A 77 5.76 19.86 4.23
N TRP A 78 4.92 20.22 3.26
CA TRP A 78 5.12 19.91 1.84
C TRP A 78 6.41 20.51 1.27
N HIS A 79 6.85 21.65 1.79
CA HIS A 79 8.08 22.30 1.34
C HIS A 79 9.34 21.47 1.68
N GLU A 80 9.30 20.66 2.73
CA GLU A 80 10.42 19.79 3.14
C GLU A 80 10.68 18.65 2.14
N LEU A 81 9.63 18.18 1.44
CA LEU A 81 9.72 17.18 0.36
C LEU A 81 10.55 17.64 -0.84
N LYS A 82 10.84 18.94 -0.97
CA LYS A 82 11.71 19.46 -2.04
C LYS A 82 13.19 19.22 -1.76
N HIS A 83 13.57 18.88 -0.53
CA HIS A 83 14.96 18.62 -0.19
C HIS A 83 15.41 17.26 -0.75
N PRO A 84 16.53 17.20 -1.48
CA PRO A 84 17.00 15.96 -2.11
C PRO A 84 17.28 14.86 -1.08
N ILE A 85 17.76 15.22 0.12
CA ILE A 85 17.98 14.28 1.23
C ILE A 85 16.66 13.63 1.68
N PHE A 86 15.60 14.42 1.79
CA PHE A 86 14.29 13.90 2.18
C PHE A 86 13.73 12.93 1.13
N VAL A 87 13.89 13.26 -0.16
CA VAL A 87 13.49 12.37 -1.26
C VAL A 87 14.26 11.04 -1.21
N ILE A 88 15.57 11.08 -0.98
CA ILE A 88 16.40 9.87 -0.86
C ILE A 88 15.92 9.01 0.33
N LEU A 89 15.71 9.62 1.49
CA LEU A 89 15.20 8.93 2.68
C LEU A 89 13.82 8.33 2.43
N LEU A 90 12.95 9.05 1.73
CA LEU A 90 11.63 8.57 1.34
C LEU A 90 11.72 7.38 0.39
N CYS A 91 12.63 7.41 -0.59
CA CYS A 91 12.89 6.28 -1.49
C CYS A 91 13.36 5.04 -0.71
N PHE A 92 14.34 5.19 0.20
CA PHE A 92 14.78 4.08 1.05
C PHE A 92 13.64 3.52 1.90
N PHE A 93 12.85 4.40 2.49
CA PHE A 93 11.68 4.01 3.27
C PHE A 93 10.65 3.26 2.43
N LEU A 94 10.38 3.70 1.19
CA LEU A 94 9.47 3.02 0.28
C LEU A 94 9.97 1.63 -0.11
N VAL A 95 11.25 1.49 -0.45
CA VAL A 95 11.86 0.19 -0.76
C VAL A 95 11.69 -0.77 0.42
N TYR A 96 11.91 -0.28 1.64
CA TYR A 96 11.73 -1.07 2.86
C TYR A 96 10.27 -1.47 3.08
N ILE A 97 9.33 -0.53 3.03
CA ILE A 97 7.90 -0.79 3.28
C ILE A 97 7.30 -1.70 2.21
N ILE A 98 7.63 -1.50 0.93
CA ILE A 98 7.17 -2.35 -0.18
C ILE A 98 7.69 -3.79 0.00
N SER A 99 8.97 -3.96 0.35
CA SER A 99 9.53 -5.29 0.63
C SER A 99 8.86 -5.95 1.84
N LEU A 100 8.54 -5.15 2.87
CA LEU A 100 7.84 -5.60 4.07
C LEU A 100 6.42 -6.09 3.75
N THR A 101 5.66 -5.40 2.90
CA THR A 101 4.29 -5.83 2.54
C THR A 101 4.31 -7.17 1.82
N GLY A 102 5.25 -7.39 0.90
CA GLY A 102 5.45 -8.70 0.27
C GLY A 102 5.75 -9.80 1.29
N ARG A 103 6.68 -9.55 2.22
CA ARG A 103 7.00 -10.53 3.29
C ARG A 103 5.80 -10.83 4.19
N LEU A 104 4.99 -9.83 4.53
CA LEU A 104 3.79 -10.00 5.35
C LEU A 104 2.72 -10.80 4.60
N MET A 105 2.52 -10.55 3.31
CA MET A 105 1.60 -11.33 2.47
C MET A 105 2.01 -12.81 2.42
N TYR A 106 3.30 -13.09 2.25
CA TYR A 106 3.82 -14.44 2.31
C TYR A 106 3.56 -15.11 3.67
N LYS A 107 3.89 -14.42 4.77
CA LYS A 107 3.67 -14.92 6.13
C LYS A 107 2.19 -15.15 6.45
N LEU A 108 1.31 -14.36 5.85
CA LEU A 108 -0.13 -14.52 6.00
C LEU A 108 -0.62 -15.79 5.30
N TYR A 109 -0.11 -16.07 4.09
CA TYR A 109 -0.44 -17.29 3.35
C TYR A 109 0.03 -18.57 4.07
N TYR A 110 1.23 -18.54 4.66
CA TYR A 110 1.80 -19.65 5.43
C TYR A 110 1.52 -19.58 6.93
N ALA A 111 0.53 -18.81 7.37
CA ALA A 111 0.24 -18.68 8.79
C ALA A 111 -0.31 -20.00 9.36
N GLU A 112 0.50 -20.67 10.18
CA GLU A 112 0.10 -21.93 10.85
C GLU A 112 -0.89 -21.71 12.00
N SER A 113 -0.96 -20.49 12.55
CA SER A 113 -1.87 -20.13 13.63
C SER A 113 -2.81 -18.99 13.23
N ALA A 114 -4.08 -19.09 13.66
CA ALA A 114 -5.08 -18.06 13.41
C ALA A 114 -4.67 -16.69 14.00
N ILE A 115 -4.06 -16.69 15.20
CA ILE A 115 -3.57 -15.46 15.85
C ILE A 115 -2.43 -14.84 15.04
N GLY A 116 -1.46 -15.65 14.59
CA GLY A 116 -0.37 -15.18 13.73
C GLY A 116 -0.87 -14.63 12.41
N GLY A 117 -1.86 -15.28 11.80
CA GLY A 117 -2.56 -14.79 10.61
C GLY A 117 -3.21 -13.44 10.84
N PHE A 118 -3.98 -13.28 11.92
CA PHE A 118 -4.66 -12.02 12.24
C PHE A 118 -3.67 -10.86 12.45
N ILE A 119 -2.57 -11.09 13.18
CA ILE A 119 -1.54 -10.07 13.41
C ILE A 119 -0.87 -9.67 12.09
N ASN A 120 -0.53 -10.64 11.23
CA ASN A 120 0.10 -10.35 9.93
C ASN A 120 -0.87 -9.62 8.99
N LEU A 121 -2.15 -9.96 9.02
CA LEU A 121 -3.20 -9.29 8.26
C LEU A 121 -3.37 -7.83 8.70
N ALA A 122 -3.41 -7.57 10.01
CA ALA A 122 -3.48 -6.20 10.54
C ALA A 122 -2.24 -5.37 10.14
N LYS A 123 -1.04 -5.95 10.25
CA LYS A 123 0.21 -5.29 9.82
C LYS A 123 0.20 -4.99 8.31
N LEU A 124 -0.22 -5.96 7.50
CA LEU A 124 -0.32 -5.83 6.04
C LEU A 124 -1.33 -4.74 5.67
N PHE A 125 -2.48 -4.74 6.33
CA PHE A 125 -3.53 -3.74 6.14
C PHE A 125 -3.05 -2.31 6.45
N LEU A 126 -2.37 -2.12 7.58
CA LEU A 126 -1.83 -0.82 7.97
C LEU A 126 -0.77 -0.33 6.99
N ALA A 127 0.17 -1.20 6.60
CA ALA A 127 1.23 -0.85 5.66
C ALA A 127 0.66 -0.49 4.27
N ASN A 128 -0.30 -1.26 3.76
CA ASN A 128 -0.94 -0.96 2.46
C ASN A 128 -1.82 0.30 2.53
N THR A 129 -2.48 0.57 3.65
CA THR A 129 -3.26 1.82 3.82
C THR A 129 -2.34 3.05 3.84
N PHE A 130 -1.19 2.93 4.50
CA PHE A 130 -0.17 3.97 4.46
C PHE A 130 0.37 4.18 3.02
N LEU A 131 0.75 3.11 2.32
CA LEU A 131 1.20 3.18 0.93
C LEU A 131 0.15 3.79 0.01
N SER A 132 -1.11 3.39 0.15
CA SER A 132 -2.24 3.91 -0.64
C SER A 132 -2.42 5.42 -0.42
N THR A 133 -2.33 5.86 0.83
CA THR A 133 -2.37 7.28 1.20
C THR A 133 -1.22 8.07 0.58
N LEU A 134 -0.01 7.50 0.62
CA LEU A 134 1.20 8.13 0.11
C LEU A 134 1.22 8.19 -1.43
N TYR A 135 0.86 7.11 -2.11
CA TYR A 135 0.69 7.08 -3.56
C TYR A 135 -0.40 8.06 -4.02
N MET A 136 -1.47 8.20 -3.24
CA MET A 136 -2.52 9.16 -3.55
C MET A 136 -1.98 10.60 -3.45
N GLN A 137 -1.17 10.90 -2.44
CA GLN A 137 -0.54 12.21 -2.33
C GLN A 137 0.39 12.50 -3.50
N PHE A 138 1.22 11.54 -3.92
CA PHE A 138 2.04 11.69 -5.12
C PHE A 138 1.19 11.94 -6.37
N TYR A 139 0.13 11.16 -6.58
CA TYR A 139 -0.79 11.34 -7.71
C TYR A 139 -1.38 12.75 -7.73
N LYS A 140 -1.83 13.28 -6.59
CA LYS A 140 -2.30 14.68 -6.49
C LYS A 140 -1.23 15.68 -6.89
N THR A 141 0.00 15.51 -6.43
CA THR A 141 1.11 16.41 -6.76
C THR A 141 1.42 16.43 -8.25
N PHE A 142 1.51 15.25 -8.88
CA PHE A 142 1.82 15.16 -10.31
C PHE A 142 0.69 15.73 -11.15
N LYS A 143 -0.56 15.39 -10.83
CA LYS A 143 -1.73 15.92 -11.54
C LYS A 143 -1.87 17.44 -11.42
N ASN A 144 -1.58 18.02 -10.25
CA ASN A 144 -1.64 19.47 -10.07
C ASN A 144 -0.50 20.20 -10.81
N LYS A 145 0.63 19.54 -11.07
CA LYS A 145 1.73 20.10 -11.89
C LYS A 145 1.42 20.08 -13.38
N GLU A 146 0.56 19.19 -13.88
CA GLU A 146 0.17 19.15 -15.30
C GLU A 146 -0.81 20.27 -15.69
N ILE A 147 -1.41 20.95 -14.70
CA ILE A 147 -2.43 21.99 -14.92
C ILE A 147 -1.83 23.42 -14.75
N SER A 148 -0.55 23.55 -14.41
CA SER A 148 0.18 24.83 -14.30
C SER A 148 1.15 25.03 -15.46
#